data_AF-A0A2V9MU93-F1
#
_entry.id   AF-A0A2V9MU93-F1
#
_cell.length_a   1.000
_cell.length_b   1.000
_cell.length_c   1.000
_cell.angle_alpha   90.00
_cell.angle_beta   90.00
_cell.angle_gamma   90.00
#
_symmetry.space_group_name_H-M   'P 1'
#
loop_
_entity.id
_entity.type
_entity.pdbx_description
1 polymer ?
#
loop_
_entity_poly.entity_id
_entity_poly.type
_entity_poly.pdbx_seq_one_letter_code
_entity_poly.pdbx_strand_id
1 'polypeptide(L)' 'MSPLLLTNGKIDDQSAEHAAELAARTAKPLTTSGLTPEYRREMIRVFTKRALLAAIES' A
#
# COMPACT_ATOMS: atom_id res chain seq x y z
N MET A 1 -0.56 5.86 -18.11
CA MET A 1 -1.78 6.04 -17.28
C MET A 1 -1.48 5.48 -15.90
N SER A 2 -1.58 6.21 -14.78
CA SER A 2 -2.18 7.53 -14.55
C SER A 2 -1.46 8.27 -13.38
N PRO A 3 -0.96 9.50 -13.57
CA PRO A 3 -0.26 10.29 -12.55
C PRO A 3 -1.15 10.85 -11.42
N LEU A 4 -2.40 10.39 -11.29
CA LEU A 4 -3.44 10.96 -10.43
C LEU A 4 -3.99 10.00 -9.37
N LEU A 5 -3.32 8.87 -9.08
CA LEU A 5 -3.84 7.92 -8.11
C LEU A 5 -4.01 8.54 -6.71
N LEU A 6 -2.99 9.29 -6.28
CA LEU A 6 -2.98 10.01 -5.00
C LEU A 6 -2.86 11.52 -5.19
N THR A 7 -2.06 11.96 -6.17
CA THR A 7 -1.86 13.38 -6.49
C THR A 7 -3.13 13.98 -7.08
N ASN A 8 -3.76 14.93 -6.38
CA ASN A 8 -5.04 15.57 -6.77
C ASN A 8 -6.21 14.58 -6.98
N GLY A 9 -6.04 13.32 -6.59
CA GLY A 9 -7.06 12.28 -6.64
C GLY A 9 -7.87 12.25 -5.36
N LYS A 10 -9.13 11.79 -5.44
CA LYS A 10 -9.90 11.46 -4.25
C LYS A 10 -9.34 10.17 -3.65
N ILE A 11 -9.00 10.20 -2.37
CA ILE A 11 -8.67 9.00 -1.62
C ILE A 11 -10.00 8.36 -1.20
N ASP A 12 -10.21 7.13 -1.65
CA ASP A 12 -11.33 6.26 -1.31
C ASP A 12 -10.83 4.81 -1.23
N ASP A 13 -11.72 3.86 -0.96
CA ASP A 13 -11.32 2.46 -0.79
C ASP A 13 -10.60 1.90 -2.03
N GLN A 14 -11.05 2.29 -3.23
CA GLN A 14 -10.50 1.80 -4.49
C GLN A 14 -9.12 2.40 -4.77
N SER A 15 -8.94 3.71 -4.62
CA SER A 15 -7.64 4.34 -4.83
C SER A 15 -6.62 3.94 -3.75
N ALA A 16 -7.08 3.74 -2.51
CA ALA A 16 -6.24 3.22 -1.42
C ALA A 16 -5.81 1.76 -1.66
N GLU A 17 -6.70 0.90 -2.16
CA GLU A 17 -6.34 -0.48 -2.54
C GLU A 17 -5.32 -0.51 -3.68
N HIS A 18 -5.53 0.29 -4.74
CA HIS A 18 -4.60 0.33 -5.86
C HIS A 18 -3.21 0.84 -5.43
N ALA A 19 -3.15 1.85 -4.56
CA ALA A 19 -1.90 2.35 -4.02
C ALA A 19 -1.19 1.30 -3.16
N ALA A 20 -1.96 0.53 -2.38
CA ALA A 20 -1.46 -0.57 -1.57
C ALA A 20 -0.89 -1.72 -2.42
N GLU A 21 -1.57 -2.12 -3.49
CA GLU A 21 -1.08 -3.13 -4.44
C GLU A 21 0.22 -2.67 -5.11
N LEU A 22 0.29 -1.39 -5.50
CA LEU A 22 1.49 -0.80 -6.08
C LEU A 22 2.66 -0.81 -5.09
N ALA A 23 2.42 -0.43 -3.84
CA ALA A 23 3.43 -0.45 -2.77
C ALA A 23 3.95 -1.88 -2.53
N ALA A 24 3.06 -2.87 -2.43
CA ALA A 24 3.43 -4.26 -2.23
C ALA A 24 4.21 -4.86 -3.41
N ARG A 25 3.83 -4.52 -4.65
CA ARG A 25 4.52 -4.97 -5.88
C ARG A 25 5.92 -4.37 -6.04
N THR A 26 6.10 -3.13 -5.61
CA THR A 26 7.38 -2.42 -5.74
C THR A 26 8.33 -2.70 -4.57
N ALA A 27 7.81 -3.24 -3.46
CA ALA A 27 8.60 -3.63 -2.30
C ALA A 27 9.58 -4.78 -2.61
N LYS A 28 10.79 -4.68 -2.05
CA LYS A 28 11.84 -5.72 -2.12
C LYS A 28 12.25 -6.14 -0.71
N PRO A 29 11.39 -6.83 0.05
CA PRO A 29 11.71 -7.23 1.41
C PRO A 29 12.83 -8.28 1.42
N LEU A 30 13.78 -8.11 2.33
CA LEU A 30 14.82 -9.10 2.58
C LEU A 30 14.22 -10.36 3.22
N THR A 31 14.82 -11.52 2.97
CA THR A 31 14.57 -12.73 3.76
C THR A 31 15.29 -12.59 5.10
N THR A 32 14.56 -12.80 6.20
CA THR A 32 15.12 -12.77 7.56
C THR A 32 14.55 -13.95 8.33
N SER A 33 15.20 -14.36 9.42
CA SER A 33 14.72 -15.47 10.27
C SER A 33 13.34 -15.23 10.89
N GLY A 34 12.90 -13.97 10.98
CA GLY A 34 11.65 -13.61 11.66
C GLY A 34 10.38 -13.74 10.82
N LEU A 35 10.44 -13.54 9.49
CA LEU A 35 9.25 -13.58 8.61
C LEU A 35 9.66 -13.89 7.16
N THR A 36 8.70 -14.34 6.35
CA THR A 36 8.91 -14.53 4.90
C THR A 36 8.79 -13.20 4.12
N PRO A 37 9.45 -13.07 2.95
CA PRO A 37 9.24 -11.96 2.03
C PRO A 37 7.77 -11.80 1.62
N GLU A 38 7.04 -12.91 1.43
CA GLU A 38 5.63 -12.94 1.01
C GLU A 38 4.74 -12.31 2.06
N TYR A 39 4.91 -12.71 3.33
CA TYR A 39 4.18 -12.11 4.42
C TYR A 39 4.48 -10.62 4.56
N ARG A 40 5.75 -10.22 4.40
CA ARG A 40 6.13 -8.79 4.42
C ARG A 40 5.47 -7.99 3.30
N ARG A 41 5.40 -8.53 2.07
CA ARG A 41 4.70 -7.85 0.95
C ARG A 41 3.21 -7.68 1.25
N GLU A 42 2.57 -8.69 1.82
CA GLU A 42 1.15 -8.61 2.17
C GLU A 42 0.90 -7.57 3.26
N MET A 43 1.76 -7.52 4.29
CA MET A 43 1.65 -6.49 5.32
C MET A 43 1.87 -5.07 4.77
N ILE A 44 2.75 -4.89 3.79
CA ILE A 44 2.92 -3.59 3.11
C ILE A 44 1.62 -3.17 2.42
N ARG A 45 0.92 -4.09 1.73
CA ARG A 45 -0.40 -3.82 1.14
C ARG A 45 -1.39 -3.35 2.20
N VAL A 46 -1.58 -4.18 3.24
CA VAL A 46 -2.55 -3.92 4.31
C VAL A 46 -2.28 -2.59 5.01
N PHE A 47 -1.03 -2.32 5.39
CA PHE A 47 -0.68 -1.10 6.12
C PHE A 47 -0.75 0.15 5.25
N THR A 48 -0.41 0.06 3.97
CA THR A 48 -0.55 1.19 3.04
C THR A 48 -2.01 1.62 2.91
N LYS A 49 -2.92 0.66 2.68
CA LYS A 49 -4.36 0.96 2.58
C LYS A 49 -4.89 1.58 3.87
N ARG A 50 -4.58 0.99 5.02
CA ARG A 50 -5.01 1.49 6.34
C ARG A 50 -4.51 2.91 6.60
N ALA A 51 -3.24 3.19 6.29
CA ALA A 51 -2.65 4.50 6.50
C ALA A 51 -3.32 5.57 5.64
N LEU A 52 -3.62 5.27 4.37
CA LEU A 52 -4.29 6.22 3.47
C LEU A 52 -5.73 6.53 3.92
N LEU A 53 -6.49 5.51 4.32
CA LEU A 53 -7.86 5.72 4.82
C LEU A 53 -7.86 6.49 6.15
N ALA A 54 -6.96 6.15 7.07
CA ALA A 54 -6.84 6.88 8.33
C ALA A 54 -6.45 8.36 8.13
N ALA A 55 -5.60 8.65 7.13
CA ALA A 55 -5.14 10.01 6.85
C ALA A 55 -6.25 10.95 6.35
N ILE A 56 -7.35 10.42 5.80
CA ILE A 56 -8.51 11.23 5.35
C ILE A 56 -9.66 11.27 6.35
N GLU A 57 -9.63 10.42 7.38
CA GLU A 57 -10.56 10.44 8.51
C GLU A 57 -10.10 11.40 9.63
N SER A 58 -8.87 11.91 9.55
CA SER A 58 -8.23 12.81 10.53
C SER A 58 -8.42 14.29 10.17
#